data_AF-A0A354P659-F1
#
_entry.id   AF-A0A354P659-F1
#
_cell.length_a   1.000
_cell.length_b   1.000
_cell.length_c   1.000
_cell.angle_alpha   90.00
_cell.angle_beta   90.00
_cell.angle_gamma   90.00
#
_symmetry.space_group_name_H-M   'P 1'
#
loop_
_entity.id
_entity.type
_entity.pdbx_description
1 polymer ?
#
loop_
_entity_poly.entity_id
_entity_poly.type
_entity_poly.pdbx_seq_one_letter_code
_entity_poly.pdbx_strand_id
1 'polypeptide(L)'
;MSIDLFTAGSRWMNAQLVAHASREILINDRLRNPTLVIDTVATIGKTEFEEVERDGVLTTHTSRDFIVSADSLVDDDGVAIVPQRGWIITDPHNDHRYEVHAPAGQKPYRRSDTDHQRIRIHTRDLDDE
;
A
#
# COMPACT_ATOMS: atom_id res chain seq x y z
N MET A 1 31.55 17.42 1.62
CA MET A 1 30.41 16.68 2.21
C MET A 1 30.36 15.34 1.51
N SER A 2 30.61 14.23 2.24
CA SER A 2 30.58 12.89 1.64
C SER A 2 29.13 12.53 1.28
N ILE A 3 28.90 12.06 0.05
CA ILE A 3 27.59 11.54 -0.34
C ILE A 3 27.38 10.19 0.33
N ASP A 4 26.21 9.96 0.91
CA ASP A 4 25.80 8.63 1.35
C ASP A 4 25.37 7.81 0.12
N LEU A 5 26.20 6.86 -0.28
CA LEU A 5 25.96 6.02 -1.46
C LEU A 5 24.77 5.08 -1.27
N PHE A 6 24.45 4.67 -0.03
CA PHE A 6 23.30 3.81 0.23
C PHE A 6 22.00 4.58 0.02
N THR A 7 21.89 5.78 0.59
CA THR A 7 20.72 6.65 0.37
C THR A 7 20.59 7.04 -1.11
N ALA A 8 21.69 7.36 -1.78
CA ALA A 8 21.67 7.68 -3.21
C ALA A 8 21.19 6.49 -4.06
N GLY A 9 21.69 5.29 -3.78
CA GLY A 9 21.27 4.06 -4.45
C GLY A 9 19.81 3.70 -4.19
N SER A 10 19.34 3.84 -2.94
CA SER A 10 17.94 3.58 -2.56
C SER A 10 16.98 4.50 -3.31
N ARG A 11 17.28 5.80 -3.34
CA ARG A 11 16.51 6.79 -4.11
C ARG A 11 16.44 6.48 -5.59
N TRP A 12 17.58 6.13 -6.18
CA TRP A 12 17.64 5.76 -7.59
C TRP A 12 16.78 4.52 -7.88
N MET A 13 16.90 3.47 -7.08
CA MET A 13 16.09 2.26 -7.23
C MET A 13 14.59 2.56 -7.08
N ASN A 14 14.22 3.36 -6.08
CA ASN A 14 12.83 3.77 -5.86
C ASN A 14 12.27 4.52 -7.08
N ALA A 15 13.05 5.42 -7.69
CA ALA A 15 12.66 6.10 -8.92
C ALA A 15 12.46 5.13 -10.10
N GLN A 16 13.32 4.11 -10.24
CA GLN A 16 13.16 3.09 -11.27
C GLN A 16 11.90 2.24 -11.06
N LEU A 17 11.59 1.86 -9.82
CA LEU A 17 10.37 1.10 -9.50
C LEU A 17 9.09 1.88 -9.80
N VAL A 18 9.08 3.18 -9.49
CA VAL A 18 7.97 4.09 -9.85
C VAL A 18 7.83 4.20 -11.37
N ALA A 19 8.94 4.43 -12.09
CA ALA A 19 8.90 4.67 -13.52
C ALA A 19 8.59 3.42 -14.38
N HIS A 20 8.98 2.23 -13.92
CA HIS A 20 9.02 1.04 -14.78
C HIS A 20 8.36 -0.21 -14.18
N ALA A 21 8.01 -0.20 -12.90
CA ALA A 21 7.44 -1.36 -12.21
C ALA A 21 6.23 -0.97 -11.35
N SER A 22 5.49 0.05 -11.76
CA SER A 22 4.28 0.51 -11.07
C SER A 22 3.09 0.58 -12.02
N ARG A 23 1.89 0.50 -11.43
CA ARG A 23 0.61 0.64 -12.13
C ARG A 23 -0.22 1.69 -11.42
N GLU A 24 -1.06 2.39 -12.19
CA GLU A 24 -2.00 3.38 -11.66
C GLU A 24 -2.99 2.72 -10.71
N ILE A 25 -3.32 3.40 -9.63
CA ILE A 25 -4.32 3.01 -8.65
C ILE A 25 -5.04 4.24 -8.10
N LEU A 26 -6.27 4.05 -7.66
CA LEU A 26 -7.04 5.06 -6.94
C LEU A 26 -7.25 4.60 -5.51
N ILE A 27 -6.90 5.44 -4.54
CA ILE A 27 -7.14 5.19 -3.11
C ILE A 27 -8.23 6.14 -2.62
N ASN A 28 -9.23 5.63 -1.89
CA ASN A 28 -10.29 6.47 -1.34
C ASN A 28 -10.75 6.02 0.05
N ASP A 29 -11.24 6.99 0.84
CA ASP A 29 -11.90 6.77 2.13
C ASP A 29 -13.42 6.79 1.96
N ARG A 30 -13.99 5.71 1.41
CA ARG A 30 -15.46 5.61 1.20
C ARG A 30 -16.30 5.86 2.44
N LEU A 31 -15.77 5.63 3.64
CA LEU A 31 -16.57 5.63 4.87
C LEU A 31 -16.56 6.98 5.59
N ARG A 32 -15.38 7.62 5.73
CA ARG A 32 -15.24 8.84 6.54
C ARG A 32 -15.10 10.09 5.70
N ASN A 33 -14.44 10.00 4.56
CA ASN A 33 -14.25 11.13 3.65
C ASN A 33 -14.42 10.69 2.19
N PRO A 34 -15.68 10.55 1.71
CA PRO A 34 -15.96 10.05 0.37
C PRO A 34 -15.40 10.91 -0.77
N THR A 35 -15.03 12.16 -0.49
CA THR A 35 -14.41 13.07 -1.45
C THR A 35 -12.89 12.94 -1.51
N LEU A 36 -12.26 12.27 -0.54
CA LEU A 36 -10.83 11.98 -0.60
C LEU A 36 -10.56 10.90 -1.65
N VAL A 37 -9.92 11.29 -2.73
CA VAL A 37 -9.44 10.40 -3.78
C VAL A 37 -7.98 10.73 -4.05
N ILE A 38 -7.11 9.74 -3.92
CA ILE A 38 -5.68 9.87 -4.19
C ILE A 38 -5.37 9.05 -5.43
N ASP A 39 -4.96 9.75 -6.48
CA ASP A 39 -4.44 9.15 -7.70
C ASP A 39 -2.93 8.96 -7.56
N THR A 40 -2.47 7.71 -7.68
CA THR A 40 -1.06 7.39 -7.54
C THR A 40 -0.68 6.13 -8.30
N VAL A 41 0.61 5.79 -8.27
CA VAL A 41 1.13 4.55 -8.84
C VAL A 41 1.69 3.64 -7.74
N ALA A 42 1.48 2.35 -7.90
CA ALA A 42 1.96 1.33 -6.96
C ALA A 42 2.74 0.23 -7.67
N THR A 43 3.84 -0.19 -7.05
CA THR A 43 4.44 -1.50 -7.34
C THR A 43 3.63 -2.56 -6.62
N ILE A 44 3.28 -3.64 -7.32
CA ILE A 44 2.52 -4.75 -6.74
C ILE A 44 3.45 -5.67 -5.96
N GLY A 45 3.11 -5.93 -4.71
CA GLY A 45 3.77 -6.90 -3.85
C GLY A 45 2.82 -8.01 -3.38
N LYS A 46 3.38 -8.93 -2.62
CA LYS A 46 2.64 -9.99 -1.93
C LYS A 46 3.14 -10.10 -0.49
N THR A 47 2.23 -10.34 0.44
CA THR A 47 2.54 -10.81 1.80
C THR A 47 1.64 -11.99 2.12
N GLU A 48 2.22 -13.06 2.65
CA GLU A 48 1.47 -14.16 3.24
C GLU A 48 1.39 -13.93 4.74
N PHE A 49 0.19 -14.12 5.27
CA PHE A 49 -0.09 -13.99 6.67
C PHE A 49 -0.66 -15.30 7.18
N GLU A 50 -0.25 -15.65 8.39
CA GLU A 50 -0.72 -16.81 9.12
C GLU A 50 -1.42 -16.33 10.38
N GLU A 51 -2.66 -16.76 10.57
CA GLU A 51 -3.45 -16.46 11.76
C GLU A 51 -3.96 -17.76 12.37
N VAL A 52 -3.77 -17.92 13.68
CA VAL A 52 -4.33 -19.05 14.42
C VAL A 52 -5.68 -18.62 14.97
N GLU A 53 -6.74 -19.25 14.49
CA GLU A 53 -8.10 -19.01 14.94
C GLU A 53 -8.32 -19.56 16.36
N ARG A 54 -9.44 -19.17 16.98
CA ARG A 54 -9.74 -19.50 18.38
C ARG A 54 -9.91 -21.00 18.64
N ASP A 55 -10.25 -21.76 17.62
CA ASP A 55 -10.39 -23.21 17.65
C ASP A 55 -9.06 -23.95 17.37
N GLY A 56 -7.98 -23.21 17.12
CA GLY A 56 -6.65 -23.74 16.83
C GLY A 56 -6.39 -24.01 15.35
N VAL A 57 -7.31 -23.68 14.45
CA VAL A 57 -7.08 -23.78 13.00
C VAL A 57 -6.09 -22.71 12.54
N LEU A 58 -5.10 -23.09 11.75
CA LEU A 58 -4.17 -22.18 11.08
C LEU A 58 -4.77 -21.76 9.74
N THR A 59 -5.11 -20.48 9.61
CA THR A 59 -5.62 -19.88 8.38
C THR A 59 -4.51 -19.05 7.74
N THR A 60 -4.16 -19.41 6.50
CA THR A 60 -3.23 -18.63 5.67
C THR A 60 -4.04 -17.75 4.73
N HIS A 61 -3.71 -16.46 4.68
CA HIS A 61 -4.28 -15.56 3.69
C HIS A 61 -3.19 -14.79 2.95
N THR A 62 -3.41 -14.57 1.67
CA THR A 62 -2.48 -13.83 0.81
C THR A 62 -2.99 -12.42 0.60
N SER A 63 -2.20 -11.43 1.00
CA SER A 63 -2.43 -10.03 0.66
C SER A 63 -1.77 -9.69 -0.67
N ARG A 64 -2.53 -9.06 -1.56
CA ARG A 64 -1.98 -8.28 -2.66
C ARG A 64 -1.57 -6.93 -2.10
N ASP A 65 -0.28 -6.66 -2.03
CA ASP A 65 0.21 -5.42 -1.46
C ASP A 65 0.37 -4.33 -2.52
N PHE A 66 0.10 -3.09 -2.13
CA PHE A 66 0.34 -1.91 -2.96
C PHE A 66 1.46 -1.09 -2.34
N ILE A 67 2.59 -0.98 -3.04
CA ILE A 67 3.77 -0.26 -2.55
C ILE A 67 3.81 1.08 -3.26
N VAL A 68 3.55 2.16 -2.54
CA VAL A 68 3.47 3.53 -3.07
C VAL A 68 4.62 4.37 -2.53
N SER A 69 4.86 5.53 -3.16
CA SER A 69 5.69 6.56 -2.56
C SER A 69 4.97 7.15 -1.34
N ALA A 70 5.70 7.45 -0.28
CA ALA A 70 5.13 8.16 0.87
C ALA A 70 4.70 9.58 0.48
N ASP A 71 5.45 10.23 -0.42
CA ASP A 71 5.19 11.60 -0.86
C ASP A 71 3.99 11.71 -1.81
N SER A 72 3.51 10.59 -2.37
CA SER A 72 2.30 10.56 -3.19
C SER A 72 1.02 10.31 -2.38
N LEU A 73 1.15 10.03 -1.09
CA LEU A 73 0.04 9.89 -0.16
C LEU A 73 -0.22 11.23 0.52
N VAL A 74 -0.80 12.16 -0.23
CA VAL A 74 -1.24 13.48 0.24
C VAL A 74 -2.70 13.71 -0.17
N ASP A 75 -3.43 14.50 0.60
CA ASP A 75 -4.73 15.02 0.20
C ASP A 75 -4.61 16.26 -0.71
N ASP A 76 -5.75 16.82 -1.11
CA ASP A 76 -5.82 18.00 -2.00
C ASP A 76 -5.14 19.25 -1.40
N ASP A 77 -5.03 19.33 -0.07
CA ASP A 77 -4.34 20.41 0.64
C ASP A 77 -2.83 20.14 0.81
N GLY A 78 -2.34 19.00 0.30
CA GLY A 78 -0.94 18.58 0.39
C GLY A 78 -0.57 18.00 1.77
N VAL A 79 -1.55 17.67 2.61
CA VAL A 79 -1.31 17.08 3.92
C VAL A 79 -1.01 15.60 3.76
N ALA A 80 0.08 15.14 4.35
CA ALA A 80 0.45 13.73 4.34
C ALA A 80 -0.62 12.88 5.04
N ILE A 81 -1.09 11.86 4.33
CA ILE A 81 -2.11 10.94 4.80
C ILE A 81 -1.52 9.54 4.99
N VAL A 82 -2.18 8.78 5.86
CA VAL A 82 -1.76 7.44 6.22
C VAL A 82 -2.90 6.47 5.92
N PRO A 83 -2.66 5.39 5.15
CA PRO A 83 -3.68 4.40 4.82
C PRO A 83 -4.34 3.84 6.06
N GLN A 84 -5.68 3.86 6.08
CA GLN A 84 -6.49 3.35 7.18
C GLN A 84 -7.24 2.10 6.73
N ARG A 85 -7.55 1.24 7.71
CA ARG A 85 -8.40 0.07 7.47
C ARG A 85 -9.76 0.53 6.90
N GLY A 86 -10.25 -0.19 5.89
CA GLY A 86 -11.55 0.07 5.25
C GLY A 86 -11.49 1.06 4.08
N TRP A 87 -10.34 1.68 3.83
CA TRP A 87 -10.11 2.42 2.58
C TRP A 87 -10.10 1.46 1.41
N ILE A 88 -10.47 1.94 0.21
CA ILE A 88 -10.54 1.13 -0.99
C ILE A 88 -9.41 1.54 -1.94
N ILE A 89 -8.71 0.54 -2.46
CA ILE A 89 -7.78 0.67 -3.58
C ILE A 89 -8.45 0.06 -4.81
N THR A 90 -8.54 0.83 -5.89
CA THR A 90 -9.10 0.38 -7.18
C THR A 90 -8.00 0.37 -8.23
N ASP A 91 -7.86 -0.73 -8.97
CA ASP A 91 -7.06 -0.79 -10.20
C ASP A 91 -7.95 -0.31 -11.37
N PRO A 92 -7.71 0.90 -11.93
CA PRO A 92 -8.57 1.49 -12.94
C PRO A 92 -8.56 0.72 -14.27
N HIS A 93 -7.61 -0.18 -14.49
CA HIS A 93 -7.55 -0.96 -15.73
C HIS A 93 -8.58 -2.08 -15.78
N ASN A 94 -9.00 -2.62 -14.63
CA ASN A 94 -9.96 -3.72 -14.54
C ASN A 94 -11.10 -3.49 -13.54
N ASP A 95 -11.13 -2.32 -12.88
CA ASP A 95 -12.09 -1.93 -11.83
C ASP A 95 -12.08 -2.87 -10.61
N HIS A 96 -11.01 -3.65 -10.43
CA HIS A 96 -10.86 -4.59 -9.32
C HIS A 96 -10.56 -3.82 -8.03
N ARG A 97 -11.23 -4.19 -6.94
CA ARG A 97 -11.18 -3.47 -5.67
C ARG A 97 -10.54 -4.29 -4.56
N TYR A 98 -9.76 -3.59 -3.76
CA TYR A 98 -9.07 -4.13 -2.61
C TYR A 98 -9.37 -3.26 -1.39
N GLU A 99 -9.75 -3.88 -0.29
CA GLU A 99 -9.89 -3.16 0.99
C GLU A 99 -8.54 -3.10 1.68
N VAL A 100 -8.11 -1.91 2.08
CA VAL A 100 -6.99 -1.74 3.00
C VAL A 100 -7.31 -2.48 4.29
N HIS A 101 -6.53 -3.51 4.56
CA HIS A 101 -6.78 -4.43 5.66
C HIS A 101 -5.53 -4.59 6.54
N ALA A 102 -5.77 -4.94 7.79
CA ALA A 102 -4.80 -5.03 8.86
C ALA A 102 -4.84 -6.45 9.42
N PRO A 103 -4.19 -7.42 8.76
CA PRO A 103 -4.38 -8.80 9.16
C PRO A 103 -3.61 -9.15 10.44
N ALA A 104 -4.12 -10.14 11.18
CA ALA A 104 -3.56 -10.58 12.45
C ALA A 104 -3.30 -9.43 13.46
N GLY A 105 -4.14 -8.39 13.45
CA GLY A 105 -4.03 -7.23 14.36
C GLY A 105 -2.84 -6.30 14.09
N GLN A 106 -2.14 -6.45 12.95
CA GLN A 106 -1.03 -5.60 12.56
C GLN A 106 -1.51 -4.24 12.02
N LYS A 107 -0.59 -3.31 11.73
CA LYS A 107 -0.95 -2.09 10.99
C LYS A 107 -1.33 -2.46 9.55
N PRO A 108 -2.26 -1.74 8.91
CA PRO A 108 -2.62 -1.98 7.51
C PRO A 108 -1.53 -1.56 6.52
N TYR A 109 -0.42 -1.00 7.01
CA TYR A 109 0.73 -0.63 6.20
C TYR A 109 2.03 -0.74 7.01
N ARG A 110 3.16 -0.79 6.29
CA ARG A 110 4.51 -0.64 6.85
C ARG A 110 5.43 0.11 5.90
N ARG A 111 6.54 0.65 6.42
CA ARG A 111 7.63 1.18 5.59
C ARG A 111 8.29 0.04 4.82
N SER A 112 8.55 0.25 3.54
CA SER A 112 9.08 -0.78 2.65
C SER A 112 10.59 -0.64 2.36
N ASP A 113 11.20 0.48 2.74
CA ASP A 113 12.63 0.74 2.60
C ASP A 113 13.18 1.42 3.86
N THR A 114 14.51 1.44 3.97
CA THR A 114 15.25 1.98 5.12
C THR A 114 15.09 3.50 5.27
N ASP A 115 14.94 4.21 4.15
CA ASP A 115 14.80 5.67 4.10
C ASP A 115 13.33 6.12 4.26
N HIS A 116 12.42 5.19 4.53
CA HIS A 116 10.98 5.38 4.68
C HIS A 116 10.28 6.06 3.49
N GLN A 117 10.88 6.02 2.30
CA GLN A 117 10.35 6.68 1.09
C GLN A 117 9.15 5.92 0.52
N ARG A 118 9.03 4.63 0.81
CA ARG A 118 7.92 3.80 0.32
C ARG A 118 7.09 3.22 1.44
N ILE A 119 5.79 3.17 1.19
CA ILE A 119 4.78 2.57 2.07
C ILE A 119 4.21 1.35 1.36
N ARG A 120 4.26 0.20 2.02
CA ARG A 120 3.57 -1.02 1.61
C ARG A 120 2.23 -1.09 2.33
N ILE A 121 1.15 -1.12 1.56
CA ILE A 121 -0.22 -1.21 2.03
C ILE A 121 -0.70 -2.64 1.88
N HIS A 122 -1.23 -3.22 2.95
CA HIS A 122 -1.79 -4.57 2.97
C HIS A 122 -3.28 -4.50 2.65
N THR A 123 -3.76 -5.48 1.89
CA THR A 123 -5.15 -5.50 1.46
C THR A 123 -5.79 -6.87 1.57
N ARG A 124 -7.12 -6.86 1.53
CA ARG A 124 -7.96 -8.01 1.29
C ARG A 124 -8.68 -7.77 -0.04
N ASP A 125 -8.73 -8.80 -0.87
CA ASP A 125 -9.52 -8.78 -2.09
C ASP A 125 -11.01 -8.69 -1.75
N LEU A 126 -11.74 -7.78 -2.42
CA LEU A 126 -13.18 -7.60 -2.24
C LEU A 126 -14.01 -8.28 -3.33
N ASP A 127 -13.37 -8.68 -4.43
CA ASP A 127 -14.02 -9.22 -5.60
C ASP A 127 -13.64 -10.71 -5.84
N ASP A 128 -12.77 -11.30 -5.01
CA ASP A 128 -12.59 -12.75 -4.88
C ASP A 128 -13.81 -13.37 -4.14
N GLU A 129 -14.45 -14.36 -4.76
CA GLU A 129 -15.55 -15.18 -4.20
C GLU A 129 -15.12 -16.10 -3.04
#